data_AF-A0A1B7UIJ9-F1
#
_entry.id   AF-A0A1B7UIJ9-F1
#
_cell.length_a   1.000
_cell.length_b   1.000
_cell.length_c   1.000
_cell.angle_alpha   90.00
_cell.angle_beta   90.00
_cell.angle_gamma   90.00
#
_symmetry.space_group_name_H-M   'P 1'
#
loop_
_entity.id
_entity.type
_entity.pdbx_description
1 polymer ?
#
loop_
_entity_poly.entity_id
_entity_poly.type
_entity_poly.pdbx_seq_one_letter_code
_entity_poly.pdbx_strand_id
1 'polypeptide(L)'
;MKIVWLSLALLLLAGCGEEQQTVAQICKDKPAVCNDLNEDSHCNIQRADVIFDRFAEGKLPSDKNKYKLLISFEKYSKCIELASGIEHIKLKEKTTSRVNGFLTSLKEIKRLTEETVSSDDPNLLQYHWSRHQSQSHLDKFLLAEKEKQLETPELQIALASYYMKRDVNKTIDILHHALSLYPADAVVDPEIYTALTTIYYKQRNYQLSYLWALIAEEAGIERIEFARIKTELAESKIDTDAIEPVAETTLDSIKQGRFQVPAL
;
A
#
# COMPACT_ATOMS: atom_id res chain seq x y z
N MET A 1 -32.02 -13.94 -59.52
CA MET A 1 -33.05 -13.80 -58.45
C MET A 1 -32.79 -14.91 -57.43
N LYS A 2 -32.47 -14.71 -56.15
CA LYS A 2 -32.59 -13.56 -55.26
C LYS A 2 -31.37 -13.54 -54.33
N ILE A 3 -30.81 -12.35 -54.18
CA ILE A 3 -29.83 -11.98 -53.16
C ILE A 3 -30.57 -11.99 -51.82
N VAL A 4 -30.12 -12.79 -50.85
CA VAL A 4 -30.58 -12.69 -49.46
C VAL A 4 -29.44 -12.07 -48.67
N TRP A 5 -29.55 -10.75 -48.50
CA TRP A 5 -28.83 -9.99 -47.48
C TRP A 5 -29.27 -10.52 -46.11
N LEU A 6 -28.36 -11.16 -45.37
CA LEU A 6 -28.54 -11.34 -43.93
C LEU A 6 -27.74 -10.26 -43.21
N SER A 7 -28.50 -9.27 -42.81
CA SER A 7 -28.30 -8.20 -41.85
C SER A 7 -27.17 -8.42 -40.84
N LEU A 8 -26.12 -7.62 -41.02
CA LEU A 8 -25.23 -7.13 -39.98
C LEU A 8 -26.08 -6.30 -38.98
N ALA A 9 -26.39 -6.85 -37.80
CA ALA A 9 -27.06 -6.11 -36.73
C ALA A 9 -26.44 -6.47 -35.37
N LEU A 10 -25.55 -5.56 -34.94
CA LEU A 10 -25.32 -5.12 -33.56
C LEU A 10 -25.37 -6.19 -32.46
N LEU A 11 -24.21 -6.75 -32.15
CA LEU A 11 -23.85 -7.13 -30.77
C LEU A 11 -22.96 -6.02 -30.19
N LEU A 12 -23.54 -4.83 -29.99
CA LEU A 12 -23.03 -3.87 -29.02
C LEU A 12 -23.53 -4.32 -27.65
N LEU A 13 -22.85 -5.31 -27.06
CA LEU A 13 -22.90 -5.53 -25.62
C LEU A 13 -22.23 -4.32 -24.98
N ALA A 14 -23.03 -3.28 -24.71
CA ALA A 14 -22.69 -2.31 -23.70
C ALA A 14 -22.60 -3.07 -22.37
N GLY A 15 -21.38 -3.48 -22.01
CA GLY A 15 -21.05 -3.84 -20.64
C GLY A 15 -21.24 -2.59 -19.80
N CYS A 16 -22.46 -2.40 -19.28
CA CYS A 16 -22.73 -1.43 -18.23
C CYS A 16 -21.93 -1.90 -17.02
N GLY A 17 -20.76 -1.29 -16.79
CA GLY A 17 -20.03 -1.50 -15.55
C GLY A 17 -20.97 -1.23 -14.39
N GLU A 18 -20.99 -2.10 -13.39
CA GLU A 18 -21.77 -1.89 -12.17
C GLU A 18 -21.48 -0.48 -11.65
N GLU A 19 -22.53 0.36 -11.57
CA GLU A 19 -22.41 1.70 -11.02
C GLU A 19 -21.89 1.59 -9.57
N GLN A 20 -20.73 2.18 -9.30
CA GLN A 20 -20.07 2.05 -8.01
C GLN A 20 -20.94 2.73 -6.95
N GLN A 21 -21.48 1.93 -6.02
CA GLN A 21 -22.38 2.44 -4.98
C GLN A 21 -21.64 3.46 -4.09
N THR A 22 -22.31 4.54 -3.73
CA THR A 22 -21.83 5.52 -2.76
C THR A 22 -22.03 5.03 -1.32
N VAL A 23 -21.27 5.59 -0.37
CA VAL A 23 -21.47 5.33 1.07
C VAL A 23 -22.94 5.55 1.48
N ALA A 24 -23.58 6.60 0.98
CA ALA A 24 -24.97 6.91 1.30
C ALA A 24 -25.94 5.81 0.81
N GLN A 25 -25.73 5.28 -0.40
CA GLN A 25 -26.52 4.17 -0.94
C GLN A 25 -26.28 2.89 -0.13
N ILE A 26 -25.01 2.55 0.16
CA ILE A 26 -24.67 1.36 0.95
C ILE A 26 -25.33 1.42 2.34
N CYS A 27 -25.21 2.54 3.05
CA CYS A 27 -25.79 2.67 4.40
C CYS A 27 -27.33 2.69 4.39
N LYS A 28 -27.95 3.20 3.31
CA LYS A 28 -29.41 3.17 3.15
C LYS A 28 -29.91 1.75 2.91
N ASP A 29 -29.25 1.00 2.04
CA ASP A 29 -29.69 -0.33 1.62
C ASP A 29 -29.29 -1.41 2.65
N LYS A 30 -28.15 -1.23 3.32
CA LYS A 30 -27.62 -2.13 4.35
C LYS A 30 -27.14 -1.36 5.59
N PRO A 31 -28.05 -0.88 6.45
CA PRO A 31 -27.69 -0.08 7.63
C PRO A 31 -26.69 -0.76 8.58
N ALA A 32 -26.73 -2.09 8.70
CA ALA A 32 -25.79 -2.86 9.53
C ALA A 32 -24.32 -2.70 9.13
N VAL A 33 -24.02 -2.27 7.89
CA VAL A 33 -22.65 -1.98 7.44
C VAL A 33 -22.09 -0.71 8.11
N CYS A 34 -22.95 0.21 8.54
CA CYS A 34 -22.56 1.56 8.95
C CYS A 34 -22.94 1.93 10.39
N ASN A 35 -24.00 1.35 10.95
CA ASN A 35 -24.67 1.82 12.17
C ASN A 35 -23.82 1.72 13.45
N ASP A 36 -22.76 0.91 13.44
CA ASP A 36 -21.84 0.71 14.56
C ASP A 36 -20.53 1.50 14.44
N LEU A 37 -20.42 2.36 13.42
CA LEU A 37 -19.32 3.29 13.19
C LEU A 37 -19.71 4.71 13.64
N ASN A 38 -18.72 5.54 13.99
CA ASN A 38 -18.98 6.96 14.29
C ASN A 38 -19.58 7.69 13.08
N GLU A 39 -20.39 8.72 13.31
CA GLU A 39 -21.05 9.46 12.21
C GLU A 39 -20.43 10.83 11.90
N ASP A 40 -19.50 11.30 12.74
CA ASP A 40 -18.92 12.61 12.56
C ASP A 40 -17.79 12.65 11.51
N SER A 41 -17.41 13.86 11.12
CA SER A 41 -16.52 14.08 9.97
C SER A 41 -15.04 13.84 10.27
N HIS A 42 -14.64 13.48 11.49
CA HIS A 42 -13.22 13.47 11.86
C HIS A 42 -12.41 12.36 11.17
N CYS A 43 -13.01 11.17 11.01
CA CYS A 43 -12.40 10.01 10.37
C CYS A 43 -13.20 9.57 9.13
N ASN A 44 -13.75 10.53 8.38
CA ASN A 44 -14.69 10.25 7.29
C ASN A 44 -14.09 9.41 6.15
N ILE A 45 -12.81 9.63 5.82
CA ILE A 45 -12.09 8.87 4.78
C ILE A 45 -11.95 7.40 5.23
N GLN A 46 -11.37 7.17 6.41
CA GLN A 46 -11.16 5.82 6.93
C GLN A 46 -12.48 5.09 7.16
N ARG A 47 -13.52 5.82 7.61
CA ARG A 47 -14.88 5.28 7.73
C ARG A 47 -15.44 4.86 6.38
N ALA A 48 -15.26 5.66 5.33
CA ALA A 48 -15.72 5.31 3.99
C ALA A 48 -15.02 4.03 3.48
N ASP A 49 -13.70 3.92 3.68
CA ASP A 49 -12.93 2.72 3.34
C ASP A 49 -13.47 1.48 4.05
N VAL A 50 -13.70 1.55 5.36
CA VAL A 50 -14.31 0.46 6.14
C VAL A 50 -15.69 0.08 5.60
N ILE A 51 -16.54 1.05 5.23
CA ILE A 51 -17.88 0.77 4.71
C ILE A 51 -17.80 0.04 3.36
N PHE A 52 -16.94 0.51 2.45
CA PHE A 52 -16.75 -0.14 1.15
C PHE A 52 -16.19 -1.56 1.31
N ASP A 53 -15.19 -1.75 2.17
CA ASP A 53 -14.55 -3.05 2.33
C ASP A 53 -15.42 -4.03 3.12
N ARG A 54 -16.19 -3.55 4.10
CA ARG A 54 -17.17 -4.38 4.81
C ARG A 54 -18.29 -4.81 3.88
N PHE A 55 -18.73 -3.93 2.98
CA PHE A 55 -19.70 -4.29 1.96
C PHE A 55 -19.15 -5.32 0.96
N ALA A 56 -17.88 -5.19 0.54
CA ALA A 56 -17.22 -6.13 -0.35
C ALA A 56 -17.01 -7.52 0.30
N GLU A 57 -16.56 -7.56 1.56
CA GLU A 57 -16.39 -8.79 2.34
C GLU A 57 -17.73 -9.49 2.56
N GLY A 58 -18.78 -8.74 2.91
CA GLY A 58 -20.13 -9.29 3.07
C GLY A 58 -20.76 -9.81 1.76
N LYS A 59 -20.26 -9.38 0.59
CA LYS A 59 -20.63 -9.97 -0.71
C LYS A 59 -19.80 -11.21 -1.03
N LEU A 60 -18.50 -11.16 -0.76
CA LEU A 60 -17.55 -12.21 -1.03
C LEU A 60 -16.48 -12.25 0.07
N PRO A 61 -16.57 -13.16 1.05
CA PRO A 61 -15.65 -13.24 2.18
C PRO A 61 -14.34 -13.96 1.81
N SER A 62 -13.68 -13.50 0.73
CA SER A 62 -12.38 -14.01 0.28
C SER A 62 -11.24 -13.47 1.14
N ASP A 63 -10.10 -14.17 1.16
CA ASP A 63 -8.89 -13.72 1.85
C ASP A 63 -8.47 -12.30 1.46
N LYS A 64 -8.52 -11.99 0.16
CA LYS A 64 -8.28 -10.64 -0.35
C LYS A 64 -9.19 -9.58 0.29
N ASN A 65 -10.50 -9.86 0.36
CA ASN A 65 -11.45 -8.90 0.93
C ASN A 65 -11.31 -8.81 2.45
N LYS A 66 -11.01 -9.92 3.13
CA LYS A 66 -10.74 -9.95 4.57
C LYS A 66 -9.48 -9.16 4.92
N TYR A 67 -8.38 -9.37 4.19
CA TYR A 67 -7.15 -8.60 4.34
C TYR A 67 -7.40 -7.10 4.14
N LYS A 68 -8.09 -6.73 3.06
CA LYS A 68 -8.40 -5.32 2.78
C LYS A 68 -9.21 -4.69 3.91
N LEU A 69 -10.27 -5.38 4.36
CA LEU A 69 -11.11 -4.92 5.46
C LEU A 69 -10.32 -4.80 6.78
N LEU A 70 -9.43 -5.74 7.05
CA LEU A 70 -8.56 -5.74 8.23
C LEU A 70 -7.66 -4.49 8.25
N ILE A 71 -7.00 -4.18 7.12
CA ILE A 71 -6.18 -2.96 6.99
C ILE A 71 -7.03 -1.68 7.12
N SER A 72 -8.22 -1.64 6.52
CA SER A 72 -9.13 -0.50 6.64
C SER A 72 -9.60 -0.27 8.08
N PHE A 73 -9.88 -1.34 8.83
CA PHE A 73 -10.17 -1.21 10.26
C PHE A 73 -8.97 -0.77 11.09
N GLU A 74 -7.74 -1.22 10.80
CA GLU A 74 -6.55 -0.73 11.51
C GLU A 74 -6.37 0.79 11.32
N LYS A 75 -6.53 1.27 10.08
CA LYS A 75 -6.46 2.71 9.76
C LYS A 75 -7.56 3.49 10.47
N TYR A 76 -8.80 2.98 10.44
CA TYR A 76 -9.93 3.59 11.12
C TYR A 76 -9.74 3.60 12.64
N SER A 77 -9.32 2.48 13.23
CA SER A 77 -9.04 2.32 14.66
C SER A 77 -8.03 3.36 15.14
N LYS A 78 -6.91 3.52 14.41
CA LYS A 78 -5.89 4.52 14.72
C LYS A 78 -6.44 5.96 14.68
N CYS A 79 -7.26 6.29 13.69
CA CYS A 79 -7.88 7.62 13.61
C CYS A 79 -8.86 7.87 14.76
N ILE A 80 -9.76 6.92 15.00
CA ILE A 80 -10.86 7.11 15.94
C ILE A 80 -10.41 7.02 17.40
N GLU A 81 -9.34 6.25 17.70
CA GLU A 81 -8.71 6.23 19.02
C GLU A 81 -8.27 7.63 19.43
N LEU A 82 -7.49 8.30 18.59
CA LEU A 82 -7.03 9.68 18.81
C LEU A 82 -8.20 10.65 18.96
N ALA A 83 -9.23 10.48 18.11
CA ALA A 83 -10.43 11.33 18.15
C ALA A 83 -11.31 11.10 19.39
N SER A 84 -11.30 9.89 19.95
CA SER A 84 -12.11 9.51 21.12
C SER A 84 -11.62 10.16 22.41
N GLY A 85 -10.33 10.54 22.47
CA GLY A 85 -9.77 11.33 23.57
C GLY A 85 -10.26 12.78 23.63
N ILE A 86 -11.06 13.24 22.67
CA ILE A 86 -11.63 14.60 22.63
C ILE A 86 -12.99 14.60 23.31
N GLU A 87 -13.07 15.17 24.51
CA GLU A 87 -14.34 15.31 25.23
C GLU A 87 -15.16 16.52 24.74
N HIS A 88 -16.35 16.27 24.18
CA HIS A 88 -17.30 17.31 23.84
C HIS A 88 -18.13 17.73 25.05
N ILE A 89 -17.99 18.97 25.51
CA ILE A 89 -18.75 19.52 26.67
C ILE A 89 -20.26 19.61 26.37
N LYS A 90 -20.62 19.97 25.12
CA LYS A 90 -22.03 20.17 24.70
C LYS A 90 -22.65 18.98 23.96
N LEU A 91 -21.86 18.23 23.19
CA LEU A 91 -22.30 17.16 22.28
C LEU A 91 -21.76 15.80 22.74
N LYS A 92 -22.13 15.39 23.96
CA LYS A 92 -21.61 14.17 24.60
C LYS A 92 -21.92 12.90 23.80
N GLU A 93 -22.99 12.92 23.00
CA GLU A 93 -23.34 11.84 22.08
C GLU A 93 -22.25 11.59 21.02
N LYS A 94 -21.52 12.63 20.59
CA LYS A 94 -20.39 12.48 19.66
C LYS A 94 -19.23 11.75 20.30
N THR A 95 -18.90 12.09 21.55
CA THR A 95 -17.88 11.36 22.32
C THR A 95 -18.26 9.87 22.43
N THR A 96 -19.52 9.59 22.76
CA THR A 96 -20.03 8.21 22.88
C THR A 96 -19.96 7.45 21.55
N SER A 97 -20.37 8.10 20.45
CA SER A 97 -20.32 7.53 19.10
C SER A 97 -18.89 7.18 18.67
N ARG A 98 -17.91 8.02 18.99
CA ARG A 98 -16.48 7.74 18.72
C ARG A 98 -15.96 6.56 19.52
N VAL A 99 -16.29 6.47 20.80
CA VAL A 99 -15.92 5.31 21.64
C VAL A 99 -16.52 4.03 21.08
N ASN A 100 -17.80 4.05 20.69
CA ASN A 100 -18.45 2.89 20.08
C ASN A 100 -17.76 2.48 18.76
N GLY A 101 -17.46 3.45 17.88
CA GLY A 101 -16.71 3.19 16.65
C GLY A 101 -15.36 2.54 16.89
N PHE A 102 -14.61 3.01 17.90
CA PHE A 102 -13.35 2.41 18.31
C PHE A 102 -13.51 0.98 18.84
N LEU A 103 -14.49 0.73 19.72
CA LEU A 103 -14.74 -0.63 20.23
C LEU A 103 -15.15 -1.58 19.11
N THR A 104 -15.94 -1.11 18.15
CA THR A 104 -16.30 -1.85 16.93
C THR A 104 -15.06 -2.19 16.11
N SER A 105 -14.14 -1.25 15.88
CA SER A 105 -12.92 -1.54 15.11
C SER A 105 -12.06 -2.59 15.77
N LEU A 106 -11.87 -2.52 17.09
CA LEU A 106 -11.11 -3.54 17.84
C LEU A 106 -11.76 -4.92 17.75
N LYS A 107 -13.09 -4.99 17.86
CA LYS A 107 -13.83 -6.25 17.75
C LYS A 107 -13.70 -6.87 16.36
N GLU A 108 -13.82 -6.06 15.31
CA GLU A 108 -13.76 -6.56 13.93
C GLU A 108 -12.33 -6.94 13.51
N ILE A 109 -11.31 -6.20 13.97
CA ILE A 109 -9.90 -6.61 13.80
C ILE A 109 -9.71 -7.99 14.43
N LYS A 110 -10.13 -8.17 15.69
CA LYS A 110 -10.02 -9.47 16.37
C LYS A 110 -10.72 -10.59 15.60
N ARG A 111 -11.96 -10.38 15.14
CA ARG A 111 -12.71 -11.35 14.35
C ARG A 111 -11.95 -11.75 13.09
N LEU A 112 -11.50 -10.77 12.31
CA LEU A 112 -10.81 -11.01 11.04
C LEU A 112 -9.45 -11.68 11.26
N THR A 113 -8.70 -11.30 12.29
CA THR A 113 -7.46 -11.99 12.69
C THR A 113 -7.73 -13.46 13.01
N GLU A 114 -8.76 -13.76 13.81
CA GLU A 114 -9.11 -15.14 14.18
C GLU A 114 -9.56 -15.97 12.96
N GLU A 115 -10.36 -15.38 12.06
CA GLU A 115 -10.84 -16.06 10.86
C GLU A 115 -9.74 -16.34 9.81
N THR A 116 -8.68 -15.53 9.80
CA THR A 116 -7.63 -15.60 8.76
C THR A 116 -6.36 -16.32 9.22
N VAL A 117 -6.29 -16.78 10.46
CA VAL A 117 -5.09 -17.42 11.06
C VAL A 117 -4.62 -18.68 10.35
N SER A 118 -5.49 -19.31 9.56
CA SER A 118 -5.17 -20.52 8.79
C SER A 118 -4.95 -20.25 7.30
N SER A 119 -5.08 -19.00 6.86
CA SER A 119 -4.93 -18.61 5.46
C SER A 119 -3.49 -18.78 4.99
N ASP A 120 -3.32 -19.20 3.74
CA ASP A 120 -2.05 -19.25 3.03
C ASP A 120 -1.91 -18.07 2.05
N ASP A 121 -2.85 -17.12 2.02
CA ASP A 121 -2.73 -15.90 1.21
C ASP A 121 -1.49 -15.09 1.67
N PRO A 122 -0.59 -14.71 0.75
CA PRO A 122 0.64 -14.01 1.12
C PRO A 122 0.46 -12.71 1.92
N ASN A 123 -0.62 -11.97 1.68
CA ASN A 123 -0.90 -10.74 2.44
C ASN A 123 -1.29 -11.07 3.88
N LEU A 124 -2.07 -12.13 4.09
CA LEU A 124 -2.45 -12.57 5.42
C LEU A 124 -1.28 -13.23 6.15
N LEU A 125 -0.44 -13.99 5.45
CA LEU A 125 0.83 -14.49 6.01
C LEU A 125 1.71 -13.33 6.51
N GLN A 126 1.88 -12.31 5.67
CA GLN A 126 2.61 -11.08 6.02
C GLN A 126 1.97 -10.35 7.20
N TYR A 127 0.63 -10.26 7.22
CA TYR A 127 -0.11 -9.61 8.28
C TYR A 127 0.15 -10.27 9.62
N HIS A 128 -0.04 -11.60 9.70
CA HIS A 128 0.15 -12.38 10.92
C HIS A 128 1.59 -12.37 11.41
N TRP A 129 2.56 -12.39 10.49
CA TRP A 129 3.96 -12.20 10.85
C TRP A 129 4.21 -10.80 11.43
N SER A 130 3.79 -9.73 10.74
CA SER A 130 4.11 -8.36 11.13
C SER A 130 3.40 -7.88 12.40
N ARG A 131 2.15 -8.32 12.64
CA ARG A 131 1.33 -7.89 13.80
C ARG A 131 1.48 -8.80 15.01
N HIS A 132 1.70 -10.10 14.79
CA HIS A 132 1.69 -11.11 15.86
C HIS A 132 3.02 -11.83 16.02
N GLN A 133 4.06 -11.42 15.28
CA GLN A 133 5.40 -12.02 15.31
C GLN A 133 5.35 -13.54 15.08
N SER A 134 4.39 -13.99 14.26
CA SER A 134 4.15 -15.40 14.03
C SER A 134 5.23 -15.99 13.12
N GLN A 135 6.12 -16.80 13.71
CA GLN A 135 7.19 -17.45 12.96
C GLN A 135 6.65 -18.45 11.92
N SER A 136 5.56 -19.16 12.22
CA SER A 136 4.96 -20.11 11.28
C SER A 136 4.42 -19.43 10.02
N HIS A 137 3.84 -18.24 10.15
CA HIS A 137 3.38 -17.46 9.00
C HIS A 137 4.55 -16.85 8.22
N LEU A 138 5.63 -16.43 8.90
CA LEU A 138 6.86 -16.03 8.24
C LEU A 138 7.46 -17.18 7.42
N ASP A 139 7.53 -18.39 7.97
CA ASP A 139 8.09 -19.55 7.27
C ASP A 139 7.30 -19.85 5.98
N LYS A 140 5.95 -19.75 6.04
CA LYS A 140 5.09 -19.86 4.86
C LYS A 140 5.27 -18.69 3.88
N PHE A 141 5.41 -17.46 4.37
CA PHE A 141 5.64 -16.28 3.54
C PHE A 141 6.96 -16.41 2.74
N LEU A 142 8.01 -16.94 3.37
CA LEU A 142 9.29 -17.21 2.70
C LEU A 142 9.23 -18.43 1.77
N LEU A 143 8.28 -19.34 1.95
CA LEU A 143 7.99 -20.38 0.97
C LEU A 143 7.29 -19.78 -0.26
N ALA A 144 6.30 -18.90 -0.06
CA ALA A 144 5.61 -18.18 -1.13
C ALA A 144 6.58 -17.31 -1.97
N GLU A 145 7.64 -16.76 -1.36
CA GLU A 145 8.74 -16.13 -2.09
C GLU A 145 9.38 -17.09 -3.12
N LYS A 146 9.75 -18.30 -2.69
CA LYS A 146 10.40 -19.30 -3.55
C LYS A 146 9.49 -19.76 -4.69
N GLU A 147 8.18 -19.70 -4.45
CA GLU A 147 7.14 -20.03 -5.43
C GLU A 147 6.75 -18.85 -6.32
N LYS A 148 7.40 -17.68 -6.17
CA LYS A 148 7.11 -16.45 -6.93
C LYS A 148 5.66 -15.98 -6.78
N GLN A 149 5.14 -16.04 -5.56
CA GLN A 149 3.78 -15.60 -5.22
C GLN A 149 3.74 -14.20 -4.58
N LEU A 150 4.89 -13.54 -4.44
CA LEU A 150 5.02 -12.22 -3.81
C LEU A 150 5.08 -11.08 -4.85
N GLU A 151 4.46 -11.26 -6.01
CA GLU A 151 4.59 -10.38 -7.18
C GLU A 151 3.68 -9.14 -7.12
N THR A 152 3.64 -8.48 -5.96
CA THR A 152 3.05 -7.14 -5.82
C THR A 152 4.02 -6.20 -5.11
N PRO A 153 3.97 -4.88 -5.36
CA PRO A 153 4.86 -3.95 -4.68
C PRO A 153 4.82 -4.06 -3.16
N GLU A 154 3.63 -4.20 -2.58
CA GLU A 154 3.44 -4.27 -1.12
C GLU A 154 4.09 -5.52 -0.51
N LEU A 155 3.95 -6.67 -1.19
CA LEU A 155 4.57 -7.92 -0.74
C LEU A 155 6.10 -7.89 -0.89
N GLN A 156 6.61 -7.27 -1.95
CA GLN A 156 8.05 -7.06 -2.13
C GLN A 156 8.62 -6.12 -1.05
N ILE A 157 7.93 -5.02 -0.71
CA ILE A 157 8.34 -4.13 0.38
C ILE A 157 8.35 -4.88 1.72
N ALA A 158 7.33 -5.69 1.99
CA ALA A 158 7.31 -6.55 3.17
C ALA A 158 8.48 -7.55 3.19
N LEU A 159 8.81 -8.16 2.06
CA LEU A 159 9.95 -9.05 1.92
C LEU A 159 11.29 -8.31 2.11
N ALA A 160 11.42 -7.09 1.59
CA ALA A 160 12.59 -6.24 1.81
C ALA A 160 12.79 -5.96 3.31
N SER A 161 11.71 -5.72 4.05
CA SER A 161 11.78 -5.50 5.51
C SER A 161 12.37 -6.69 6.27
N TYR A 162 12.16 -7.92 5.78
CA TYR A 162 12.77 -9.13 6.31
C TYR A 162 14.28 -9.18 6.00
N TYR A 163 14.65 -8.94 4.75
CA TYR A 163 16.03 -9.09 4.30
C TYR A 163 16.94 -7.91 4.65
N MET A 164 16.41 -6.72 4.93
CA MET A 164 17.21 -5.50 5.15
C MET A 164 18.33 -5.64 6.19
N LYS A 165 18.12 -6.48 7.22
CA LYS A 165 19.12 -6.75 8.28
C LYS A 165 19.90 -8.05 8.09
N ARG A 166 19.59 -8.83 7.05
CA ARG A 166 20.09 -10.20 6.81
C ARG A 166 20.92 -10.30 5.54
N ASP A 167 20.45 -9.68 4.47
CA ASP A 167 21.07 -9.68 3.16
C ASP A 167 20.74 -8.36 2.45
N VAL A 168 21.70 -7.43 2.48
CA VAL A 168 21.53 -6.08 1.94
C VAL A 168 21.46 -6.09 0.42
N ASN A 169 22.22 -6.95 -0.26
CA ASN A 169 22.20 -7.00 -1.72
C ASN A 169 20.87 -7.57 -2.21
N LYS A 170 20.39 -8.64 -1.59
CA LYS A 170 19.05 -9.16 -1.87
C LYS A 170 17.96 -8.12 -1.59
N THR A 171 18.12 -7.30 -0.56
CA THR A 171 17.18 -6.20 -0.27
C THR A 171 17.14 -5.19 -1.40
N ILE A 172 18.28 -4.80 -1.97
CA ILE A 172 18.34 -3.91 -3.14
C ILE A 172 17.59 -4.53 -4.32
N ASP A 173 17.85 -5.80 -4.62
CA ASP A 173 17.20 -6.50 -5.74
C ASP A 173 15.68 -6.55 -5.56
N ILE A 174 15.20 -6.83 -4.35
CA ILE A 174 13.77 -6.83 -3.99
C ILE A 174 13.17 -5.43 -4.17
N LEU A 175 13.84 -4.38 -3.70
CA LEU A 175 13.35 -3.00 -3.80
C LEU A 175 13.27 -2.54 -5.27
N HIS A 176 14.26 -2.88 -6.09
CA HIS A 176 14.18 -2.66 -7.53
C HIS A 176 13.07 -3.46 -8.19
N HIS A 177 12.88 -4.73 -7.80
CA HIS A 177 11.79 -5.54 -8.30
C HIS A 177 10.43 -4.95 -7.93
N ALA A 178 10.25 -4.46 -6.70
CA ALA A 178 9.06 -3.74 -6.26
C ALA A 178 8.74 -2.54 -7.19
N LEU A 179 9.74 -1.73 -7.53
CA LEU A 179 9.59 -0.61 -8.47
C LEU A 179 9.15 -1.04 -9.86
N SER A 180 9.59 -2.22 -10.32
CA SER A 180 9.19 -2.76 -11.62
C SER A 180 7.73 -3.26 -11.67
N LEU A 181 7.14 -3.53 -10.50
CA LEU A 181 5.77 -4.03 -10.37
C LEU A 181 4.71 -2.91 -10.29
N TYR A 182 5.12 -1.65 -10.09
CA TYR A 182 4.18 -0.53 -10.11
C TYR A 182 3.68 -0.26 -11.53
N PRO A 183 2.36 -0.16 -11.75
CA PRO A 183 1.82 0.26 -13.05
C PRO A 183 2.03 1.77 -13.25
N ALA A 184 1.82 2.22 -14.49
CA ALA A 184 1.86 3.64 -14.82
C ALA A 184 0.90 4.46 -13.94
N ASP A 185 1.34 5.65 -13.56
CA ASP A 185 0.62 6.62 -12.72
C ASP A 185 0.24 6.12 -11.31
N ALA A 186 0.80 4.99 -10.87
CA ALA A 186 0.61 4.50 -9.51
C ALA A 186 1.33 5.39 -8.49
N VAL A 187 0.72 5.52 -7.31
CA VAL A 187 1.39 6.13 -6.15
C VAL A 187 2.40 5.13 -5.62
N VAL A 188 3.68 5.41 -5.85
CA VAL A 188 4.79 4.58 -5.37
C VAL A 188 5.04 4.85 -3.88
N ASP A 189 5.33 3.80 -3.12
CA ASP A 189 5.75 3.94 -1.73
C ASP A 189 7.11 4.68 -1.64
N PRO A 190 7.14 5.91 -1.08
CA PRO A 190 8.36 6.71 -0.99
C PRO A 190 9.44 6.07 -0.11
N GLU A 191 9.08 5.13 0.78
CA GLU A 191 10.06 4.43 1.62
C GLU A 191 11.10 3.68 0.78
N ILE A 192 10.74 3.20 -0.42
CA ILE A 192 11.67 2.53 -1.33
C ILE A 192 12.86 3.43 -1.67
N TYR A 193 12.60 4.69 -2.02
CA TYR A 193 13.65 5.64 -2.40
C TYR A 193 14.56 5.94 -1.22
N THR A 194 13.98 6.20 -0.05
CA THR A 194 14.77 6.46 1.18
C THR A 194 15.63 5.27 1.59
N ALA A 195 15.11 4.05 1.42
CA ALA A 195 15.82 2.83 1.72
C ALA A 195 17.01 2.64 0.78
N LEU A 196 16.81 2.81 -0.53
CA LEU A 196 17.88 2.72 -1.53
C LEU A 196 18.96 3.79 -1.30
N THR A 197 18.59 5.05 -1.06
CA THR A 197 19.54 6.12 -0.67
C THR A 197 20.39 5.68 0.52
N THR A 198 19.75 5.22 1.59
CA THR A 198 20.44 4.84 2.84
C THR A 198 21.34 3.62 2.65
N ILE A 199 20.88 2.61 1.92
CA ILE A 199 21.63 1.38 1.66
C ILE A 199 22.88 1.71 0.84
N TYR A 200 22.74 2.43 -0.27
CA TYR A 200 23.87 2.79 -1.12
C TYR A 200 24.87 3.70 -0.42
N TYR A 201 24.40 4.65 0.40
CA TYR A 201 25.29 5.47 1.24
C TYR A 201 26.14 4.59 2.17
N LYS A 202 25.53 3.62 2.85
CA LYS A 202 26.25 2.69 3.75
C LYS A 202 27.22 1.77 3.01
N GLN A 203 26.93 1.44 1.77
CA GLN A 203 27.83 0.69 0.88
C GLN A 203 28.95 1.55 0.27
N ARG A 204 28.98 2.86 0.58
CA ARG A 204 29.89 3.85 -0.03
C ARG A 204 29.71 4.00 -1.54
N ASN A 205 28.57 3.57 -2.08
CA ASN A 205 28.18 3.87 -3.44
C ASN A 205 27.46 5.23 -3.45
N TYR A 206 28.24 6.30 -3.32
CA TYR A 206 27.69 7.64 -3.18
C TYR A 206 27.01 8.15 -4.46
N GLN A 207 27.39 7.60 -5.62
CA GLN A 207 26.73 7.88 -6.91
C GLN A 207 25.27 7.43 -6.91
N LEU A 208 25.03 6.14 -6.63
CA LEU A 208 23.66 5.63 -6.53
C LEU A 208 22.92 6.20 -5.33
N SER A 209 23.62 6.46 -4.22
CA SER A 209 23.01 7.15 -3.08
C SER A 209 22.49 8.54 -3.47
N TYR A 210 23.25 9.30 -4.26
CA TYR A 210 22.85 10.63 -4.72
C TYR A 210 21.70 10.56 -5.72
N LEU A 211 21.76 9.63 -6.68
CA LEU A 211 20.66 9.37 -7.62
C LEU A 211 19.35 9.11 -6.89
N TRP A 212 19.33 8.17 -5.93
CA TRP A 212 18.11 7.85 -5.19
C TRP A 212 17.67 8.98 -4.25
N ALA A 213 18.62 9.78 -3.75
CA ALA A 213 18.30 10.98 -2.96
C ALA A 213 17.58 12.04 -3.80
N LEU A 214 17.99 12.26 -5.05
CA LEU A 214 17.29 13.16 -5.98
C LEU A 214 15.88 12.65 -6.31
N ILE A 215 15.75 11.35 -6.59
CA ILE A 215 14.44 10.72 -6.83
C ILE A 215 13.52 10.88 -5.62
N ALA A 216 14.07 10.70 -4.42
CA ALA A 216 13.32 10.88 -3.18
C ALA A 216 12.83 12.33 -3.00
N GLU A 217 13.69 13.32 -3.26
CA GLU A 217 13.33 14.74 -3.17
C GLU A 217 12.19 15.09 -4.13
N GLU A 218 12.31 14.67 -5.39
CA GLU A 218 11.30 14.92 -6.43
C GLU A 218 9.99 14.17 -6.16
N ALA A 219 10.04 13.05 -5.43
CA ALA A 219 8.86 12.35 -4.92
C ALA A 219 8.22 13.01 -3.69
N GLY A 220 8.75 14.16 -3.23
CA GLY A 220 8.21 14.94 -2.11
C GLY A 220 8.73 14.52 -0.74
N ILE A 221 9.81 13.73 -0.66
CA ILE A 221 10.44 13.40 0.63
C ILE A 221 11.30 14.58 1.08
N GLU A 222 10.96 15.12 2.25
CA GLU A 222 11.71 16.20 2.86
C GLU A 222 12.91 15.70 3.69
N ARG A 223 13.85 16.61 4.01
CA ARG A 223 14.96 16.40 4.96
C ARG A 223 15.98 15.33 4.56
N ILE A 224 16.26 15.24 3.26
CA ILE A 224 17.29 14.35 2.73
C ILE A 224 18.68 14.93 3.06
N GLU A 225 19.61 14.11 3.56
CA GLU A 225 20.96 14.52 3.97
C GLU A 225 21.93 14.70 2.78
N PHE A 226 21.55 15.48 1.77
CA PHE A 226 22.36 15.73 0.57
C PHE A 226 23.77 16.22 0.87
N ALA A 227 23.94 17.06 1.90
CA ALA A 227 25.23 17.62 2.26
C ALA A 227 26.29 16.53 2.48
N ARG A 228 25.92 15.46 3.20
CA ARG A 228 26.85 14.35 3.49
C ARG A 228 27.21 13.57 2.24
N ILE A 229 26.23 13.33 1.36
CA ILE A 229 26.45 12.61 0.10
C ILE A 229 27.37 13.45 -0.82
N LYS A 230 27.10 14.76 -0.94
CA LYS A 230 27.89 15.69 -1.78
C LYS A 230 29.32 15.85 -1.27
N THR A 231 29.55 15.86 0.04
CA THR A 231 30.92 15.87 0.61
C THR A 231 31.72 14.66 0.13
N GLU A 232 31.18 13.45 0.26
CA GLU A 232 31.87 12.21 -0.12
C GLU A 232 32.11 12.12 -1.64
N LEU A 233 31.16 12.61 -2.45
CA LEU A 233 31.31 12.71 -3.90
C LEU A 233 32.42 13.68 -4.31
N ALA A 234 32.48 14.86 -3.67
CA ALA A 234 33.52 15.86 -3.93
C ALA A 234 34.92 15.34 -3.57
N GLU A 235 35.05 14.64 -2.43
CA GLU A 235 36.31 13.98 -2.03
C GLU A 235 36.74 12.92 -3.06
N SER A 236 35.76 12.20 -3.63
CA SER A 236 35.98 11.19 -4.66
C SER A 236 36.16 11.77 -6.07
N LYS A 237 36.05 13.09 -6.23
CA LYS A 237 36.09 13.82 -7.52
C LYS A 237 35.08 13.30 -8.55
N ILE A 238 33.92 12.86 -8.07
CA ILE A 238 32.83 12.39 -8.92
C ILE A 238 31.94 13.57 -9.26
N ASP A 239 31.68 13.74 -10.56
CA ASP A 239 30.79 14.78 -11.07
C ASP A 239 29.32 14.45 -10.81
N THR A 240 28.60 15.36 -10.17
CA THR A 240 27.17 15.24 -9.87
C THR A 240 26.29 15.56 -11.08
N ASP A 241 26.78 16.38 -12.01
CA ASP A 241 25.99 16.89 -13.14
C ASP A 241 25.62 15.76 -14.11
N ALA A 242 26.42 14.69 -14.14
CA ALA A 242 26.13 13.48 -14.91
C ALA A 242 25.04 12.59 -14.27
N ILE A 243 24.75 12.75 -12.97
CA ILE A 243 23.83 11.88 -12.21
C ILE A 243 22.40 12.42 -12.26
N GLU A 244 22.22 13.74 -12.26
CA GLU A 244 20.90 14.39 -12.24
C GLU A 244 19.99 13.97 -13.42
N PRO A 245 20.46 13.96 -14.69
CA PRO A 245 19.64 13.49 -15.81
C PRO A 245 19.25 12.01 -15.71
N VAL A 246 20.10 11.19 -15.09
CA VAL A 246 19.81 9.77 -14.87
C VAL A 246 18.73 9.62 -13.80
N ALA A 247 18.77 10.42 -12.73
CA ALA A 247 17.74 10.42 -11.69
C ALA A 247 16.37 10.83 -12.26
N GLU A 248 16.32 11.90 -13.06
CA GLU A 248 15.10 12.35 -13.75
C GLU A 248 14.52 11.26 -14.66
N THR A 249 15.36 10.71 -15.54
CA THR A 249 14.95 9.63 -16.48
C THR A 249 14.48 8.38 -15.73
N THR A 250 15.14 8.05 -14.62
CA THR A 250 14.77 6.91 -13.78
C THR A 250 13.39 7.13 -13.15
N LEU A 251 13.15 8.29 -12.55
CA LEU A 251 11.86 8.60 -11.94
C LEU A 251 10.73 8.63 -12.98
N ASP A 252 10.99 9.19 -14.17
CA ASP A 252 10.03 9.15 -15.27
C ASP A 252 9.71 7.72 -15.72
N SER A 253 10.71 6.84 -15.78
CA SER A 253 10.49 5.43 -16.09
C SER A 253 9.63 4.73 -15.04
N ILE A 254 9.79 5.09 -13.75
CA ILE A 254 8.97 4.57 -12.64
C ILE A 254 7.53 5.06 -12.81
N LYS A 255 7.32 6.37 -13.02
CA LYS A 255 5.99 6.96 -13.24
C LYS A 255 5.25 6.33 -14.42
N GLN A 256 6.00 5.90 -15.45
CA GLN A 256 5.46 5.23 -16.63
C GLN A 256 5.25 3.71 -16.47
N GLY A 257 5.60 3.11 -15.33
CA GLY A 257 5.54 1.66 -15.11
C GLY A 257 6.49 0.87 -16.01
N ARG A 258 7.65 1.46 -16.34
CA ARG A 258 8.69 0.89 -17.22
C ARG A 258 10.06 0.89 -16.54
N PHE A 259 10.07 0.85 -15.21
CA PHE A 259 11.29 0.94 -14.42
C PHE A 259 12.31 -0.12 -14.85
N GLN A 260 13.55 0.33 -14.99
CA GLN A 260 14.74 -0.52 -15.08
C GLN A 260 15.79 0.02 -14.11
N VAL A 261 16.61 -0.88 -13.59
CA VAL A 261 17.69 -0.49 -12.67
C VAL A 261 18.64 0.48 -13.37
N PRO A 262 18.89 1.68 -12.81
CA PRO A 262 19.77 2.65 -13.44
C PRO A 262 21.22 2.17 -13.47
N ALA A 263 21.93 2.49 -14.55
CA ALA A 263 23.37 2.29 -14.68
C ALA A 263 24.07 3.66 -14.67
N LEU A 264 25.12 3.80 -13.86
CA LEU A 264 25.98 4.98 -13.74
C LEU A 264 27.41 4.65 -14.17
#